data_AF-A0A377RV27-F1
#
_entry.id   AF-A0A377RV27-F1
#
_cell.length_a   1.000
_cell.length_b   1.000
_cell.length_c   1.000
_cell.angle_alpha   90.00
_cell.angle_beta   90.00
_cell.angle_gamma   90.00
#
_symmetry.space_group_name_H-M   'P 1'
#
loop_
_entity.id
_entity.type
_entity.pdbx_description
1 polymer ?
#
loop_
_entity_poly.entity_id
_entity_poly.type
_entity_poly.pdbx_seq_one_letter_code
_entity_poly.pdbx_strand_id
1 'polypeptide(L)'
;MTDAQLYASNITINILVVIDTDLIMAQHPRQTSPDQTKPVGLAHTSQYMIATDPRGINSGQGTADLSFKANVGDFVSFTGASIYDNADSAVIVYGINYWNGDKVFNTFVSNTITRRNAAVPNTDSSNGLPAVQQSRNFSNFTAQVSKSGTENFYVYIAVYSLNDDGQTQSLYGYFYWDPQITVG
;
A
#
# COMPACT_ATOMS: atom_id res chain seq x y z
N MET A 1 -38.02 22.35 -12.78
CA MET A 1 -37.41 21.62 -11.65
C MET A 1 -36.35 20.74 -12.24
N THR A 2 -35.08 21.03 -11.98
CA THR A 2 -33.97 20.16 -12.41
C THR A 2 -33.88 19.00 -11.44
N ASP A 3 -34.20 17.79 -11.90
CA ASP A 3 -33.96 16.57 -11.17
C ASP A 3 -32.47 16.47 -10.84
N ALA A 4 -32.13 16.59 -9.56
CA ALA A 4 -30.80 16.29 -9.09
C ALA A 4 -30.58 14.78 -9.25
N GLN A 5 -29.84 14.40 -10.30
CA GLN A 5 -29.44 13.03 -10.54
C GLN A 5 -28.50 12.60 -9.42
N LEU A 6 -29.02 11.89 -8.42
CA LEU A 6 -28.23 11.33 -7.32
C LEU A 6 -27.46 10.12 -7.85
N TYR A 7 -26.22 10.36 -8.28
CA TYR A 7 -25.26 9.27 -8.49
C TYR A 7 -24.97 8.62 -7.13
N ALA A 8 -24.84 7.29 -7.10
CA ALA A 8 -24.28 6.61 -5.94
C ALA A 8 -22.92 7.24 -5.60
N SER A 9 -22.82 7.83 -4.41
CA SER A 9 -21.74 8.78 -4.07
C SER A 9 -20.45 8.13 -3.55
N ASN A 10 -20.43 6.80 -3.48
CA ASN A 10 -19.31 6.06 -2.90
C ASN A 10 -18.13 6.11 -3.85
N ILE A 11 -16.95 6.38 -3.31
CA ILE A 11 -15.69 6.49 -4.05
C ILE A 11 -14.69 5.44 -3.58
N THR A 12 -13.58 5.31 -4.30
CA THR A 12 -12.40 4.56 -3.84
C THR A 12 -11.25 5.53 -3.58
N ILE A 13 -10.75 5.51 -2.35
CA ILE A 13 -9.58 6.24 -1.89
C ILE A 13 -8.39 5.28 -2.02
N ASN A 14 -7.48 5.54 -2.95
CA ASN A 14 -6.28 4.74 -3.13
C ASN A 14 -5.20 5.24 -2.17
N ILE A 15 -4.50 4.32 -1.53
CA ILE A 15 -3.41 4.59 -0.60
C ILE A 15 -2.20 3.82 -1.09
N LEU A 16 -1.17 4.54 -1.52
CA LEU A 16 0.13 3.97 -1.83
C LEU A 16 1.00 4.04 -0.57
N VAL A 17 1.46 2.89 -0.12
CA VAL A 17 2.50 2.79 0.91
C VAL A 17 3.85 2.66 0.23
N VAL A 18 4.69 3.68 0.39
CA VAL A 18 6.09 3.66 -0.05
C VAL A 18 6.98 3.28 1.14
N ILE A 19 7.85 2.30 0.95
CA ILE A 19 8.73 1.76 1.99
C ILE A 19 10.19 2.04 1.66
N ASP A 20 10.90 2.66 2.59
CA ASP A 20 12.36 2.75 2.58
C ASP A 20 12.95 1.43 3.10
N THR A 21 13.27 0.53 2.17
CA THR A 21 13.82 -0.79 2.47
C THR A 21 15.24 -0.71 3.01
N ASP A 22 16.02 0.31 2.63
CA ASP A 22 17.41 0.45 3.08
C ASP A 22 17.45 0.78 4.57
N LEU A 23 16.55 1.67 5.01
CA LEU A 23 16.43 2.00 6.43
C LEU A 23 16.02 0.77 7.26
N ILE A 24 15.09 -0.06 6.76
CA ILE A 24 14.70 -1.31 7.42
C ILE A 24 15.91 -2.25 7.50
N MET A 25 16.61 -2.48 6.40
CA MET A 25 17.75 -3.40 6.34
C MET A 25 18.97 -2.91 7.14
N ALA A 26 19.10 -1.60 7.36
CA ALA A 26 20.12 -1.03 8.23
C ALA A 26 19.80 -1.21 9.72
N GLN A 27 18.52 -1.24 10.09
CA GLN A 27 18.06 -1.34 11.48
C GLN A 27 17.75 -2.78 11.92
N HIS A 28 17.42 -3.65 10.98
CA HIS A 28 17.02 -5.02 11.24
C HIS A 28 17.84 -5.99 10.39
N PRO A 29 18.54 -6.97 10.99
CA PRO A 29 19.27 -7.97 10.21
C PRO A 29 18.30 -8.87 9.43
N ARG A 30 18.80 -9.44 8.33
CA ARG A 30 18.08 -10.44 7.53
C ARG A 30 17.60 -11.59 8.44
N GLN A 31 16.34 -11.97 8.28
CA GLN A 31 15.74 -13.06 9.05
C GLN A 31 16.25 -14.40 8.51
N THR A 32 16.80 -15.26 9.39
CA THR A 32 17.35 -16.58 8.99
C THR A 32 16.27 -17.64 8.78
N SER A 33 15.14 -17.51 9.47
CA SER A 33 13.97 -18.40 9.35
C SER A 33 12.69 -17.55 9.35
N PRO A 34 12.43 -16.80 8.26
CA PRO A 34 11.32 -15.87 8.20
C PRO A 34 9.97 -16.61 8.31
N ASP A 35 9.14 -16.21 9.27
CA ASP A 35 7.81 -16.76 9.52
C ASP A 35 6.77 -15.63 9.43
N GLN A 36 5.92 -15.68 8.42
CA GLN A 36 4.90 -14.65 8.17
C GLN A 36 3.88 -14.50 9.31
N THR A 37 3.75 -15.51 10.18
CA THR A 37 2.87 -15.47 11.35
C THR A 37 3.53 -14.78 12.56
N LYS A 38 4.84 -14.50 12.48
CA LYS A 38 5.63 -13.80 13.50
C LYS A 38 6.49 -12.69 12.86
N PRO A 39 5.85 -11.70 12.20
CA PRO A 39 6.57 -10.59 11.59
C PRO A 39 7.22 -9.70 12.64
N VAL A 40 8.23 -8.92 12.25
CA VAL A 40 8.93 -7.98 13.14
C VAL A 40 8.30 -6.59 13.07
N GLY A 41 8.01 -5.99 14.23
CA GLY A 41 7.46 -4.64 14.30
C GLY A 41 8.49 -3.58 13.91
N LEU A 42 8.07 -2.62 13.09
CA LEU A 42 8.86 -1.50 12.62
C LEU A 42 8.45 -0.21 13.34
N ALA A 43 9.41 0.69 13.53
CA ALA A 43 9.11 2.08 13.86
C ALA A 43 8.48 2.81 12.66
N HIS A 44 7.77 3.90 12.95
CA HIS A 44 7.04 4.76 12.00
C HIS A 44 7.97 5.71 11.22
N THR A 45 9.12 5.21 10.76
CA THR A 45 10.20 6.02 10.14
C THR A 45 10.56 5.61 8.72
N SER A 46 10.20 4.40 8.31
CA SER A 46 10.53 3.84 6.99
C SER A 46 9.31 3.70 6.07
N GLN A 47 8.14 4.17 6.51
CA GLN A 47 6.88 4.05 5.78
C GLN A 47 6.32 5.43 5.48
N TYR A 48 5.84 5.59 4.26
CA TYR A 48 5.25 6.84 3.77
C TYR A 48 3.95 6.53 3.04
N MET A 49 2.82 6.94 3.60
CA MET A 49 1.50 6.74 3.02
C MET A 49 1.07 7.96 2.20
N ILE A 50 0.66 7.72 0.96
CA ILE A 50 0.18 8.73 0.02
C ILE A 50 -1.22 8.34 -0.41
N ALA A 51 -2.21 9.14 -0.06
CA ALA A 51 -3.58 8.92 -0.51
C ALA A 51 -3.98 9.80 -1.69
N THR A 52 -4.75 9.22 -2.61
CA THR A 52 -5.57 9.98 -3.57
C THR A 52 -6.78 10.50 -2.83
N ASP A 53 -6.94 11.81 -2.74
CA ASP A 53 -7.97 12.35 -1.86
C ASP A 53 -8.95 13.30 -2.53
N PRO A 54 -10.06 12.76 -3.06
CA PRO A 54 -11.15 13.59 -3.56
C PRO A 54 -12.02 14.22 -2.45
N ARG A 55 -11.88 13.84 -1.16
CA ARG A 55 -12.69 14.38 -0.05
C ARG A 55 -11.90 15.31 0.91
N GLY A 56 -10.58 15.27 0.87
CA GLY A 56 -9.63 16.13 1.59
C GLY A 56 -8.80 15.39 2.66
N ILE A 57 -7.49 15.61 2.62
CA ILE A 57 -6.54 15.05 3.60
C ILE A 57 -6.58 15.95 4.83
N ASN A 58 -6.69 15.36 6.02
CA ASN A 58 -6.62 16.12 7.27
C ASN A 58 -5.16 16.35 7.69
N SER A 59 -4.35 15.28 7.72
CA SER A 59 -2.93 15.32 8.12
C SER A 59 -2.20 14.02 7.76
N GLY A 60 -0.86 14.03 7.86
CA GLY A 60 -0.04 12.81 7.75
C GLY A 60 0.29 12.35 6.33
N GLN A 61 -0.08 13.11 5.29
CA GLN A 61 0.32 12.80 3.91
C GLN A 61 1.84 12.69 3.80
N GLY A 62 2.32 11.57 3.26
CA GLY A 62 3.75 11.30 3.14
C GLY A 62 4.40 10.98 4.48
N THR A 63 3.67 10.44 5.45
CA THR A 63 4.22 9.91 6.71
C THR A 63 3.68 8.49 6.97
N ALA A 64 4.15 7.81 8.02
CA ALA A 64 3.73 6.46 8.35
C ALA A 64 2.29 6.36 8.88
N ASP A 65 1.70 7.50 9.31
CA ASP A 65 0.33 7.64 9.80
C ASP A 65 -0.46 8.60 8.90
N LEU A 66 -1.75 8.37 8.67
CA LEU A 66 -2.52 9.16 7.70
C LEU A 66 -3.94 9.41 8.18
N SER A 67 -4.35 10.68 8.20
CA SER A 67 -5.73 11.08 8.49
C SER A 67 -6.38 11.70 7.26
N PHE A 68 -7.50 11.15 6.82
CA PHE A 68 -8.21 11.61 5.62
C PHE A 68 -9.73 11.53 5.78
N LYS A 69 -10.46 12.26 4.95
CA LYS A 69 -11.92 12.25 4.98
C LYS A 69 -12.47 11.10 4.15
N ALA A 70 -13.40 10.35 4.70
CA ALA A 70 -14.14 9.32 3.97
C ALA A 70 -15.56 9.23 4.51
N ASN A 71 -16.51 8.96 3.62
CA ASN A 71 -17.89 8.74 4.01
C ASN A 71 -18.11 7.26 4.29
N VAL A 72 -19.03 6.95 5.20
CA VAL A 72 -19.53 5.58 5.36
C VAL A 72 -20.04 5.07 4.02
N GLY A 73 -19.55 3.88 3.61
CA GLY A 73 -19.83 3.28 2.33
C GLY A 73 -18.72 3.44 1.28
N ASP A 74 -17.78 4.38 1.46
CA ASP A 74 -16.60 4.51 0.60
C ASP A 74 -15.69 3.28 0.72
N PHE A 75 -14.81 3.11 -0.26
CA PHE A 75 -13.78 2.07 -0.27
C PHE A 75 -12.39 2.67 -0.10
N VAL A 76 -11.52 1.93 0.55
CA VAL A 76 -10.08 2.16 0.55
C VAL A 76 -9.39 1.05 -0.24
N SER A 77 -8.29 1.39 -0.91
CA SER A 77 -7.47 0.44 -1.69
C SER A 77 -6.00 0.70 -1.43
N PHE A 78 -5.36 -0.21 -0.68
CA PHE A 78 -3.94 -0.11 -0.35
C PHE A 78 -3.08 -0.86 -1.36
N THR A 79 -2.01 -0.21 -1.81
CA THR A 79 -0.91 -0.81 -2.58
C THR A 79 0.41 -0.53 -1.87
N GLY A 80 1.45 -1.31 -2.17
CA GLY A 80 2.77 -1.12 -1.58
C GLY A 80 3.89 -1.24 -2.60
N ALA A 81 4.91 -0.41 -2.44
CA ALA A 81 6.14 -0.48 -3.19
C ALA A 81 7.32 0.02 -2.34
N SER A 82 8.54 -0.42 -2.65
CA SER A 82 9.75 0.22 -2.14
C SER A 82 9.92 1.61 -2.75
N ILE A 83 10.81 2.45 -2.19
CA ILE A 83 11.26 3.70 -2.84
C ILE A 83 11.85 3.50 -4.24
N TYR A 84 12.31 2.29 -4.57
CA TYR A 84 12.80 1.90 -5.90
C TYR A 84 11.70 1.39 -6.86
N ASP A 85 10.43 1.61 -6.56
CA ASP A 85 9.29 1.04 -7.32
C ASP A 85 9.41 -0.49 -7.51
N ASN A 86 9.88 -1.17 -6.45
CA ASN A 86 10.17 -2.61 -6.42
C ASN A 86 11.22 -3.11 -7.43
N ALA A 87 11.99 -2.22 -8.06
CA ALA A 87 12.97 -2.60 -9.08
C ALA A 87 14.31 -3.11 -8.51
N ASP A 88 14.70 -2.65 -7.31
CA ASP A 88 15.94 -3.08 -6.64
C ASP A 88 15.60 -3.99 -5.44
N SER A 89 15.36 -3.40 -4.27
CA SER A 89 14.60 -4.07 -3.21
C SER A 89 13.10 -3.95 -3.50
N ALA A 90 12.32 -4.92 -3.05
CA ALA A 90 10.88 -4.96 -3.30
C ALA A 90 10.08 -5.18 -2.02
N VAL A 91 8.86 -4.66 -2.03
CA VAL A 91 7.89 -4.84 -0.95
C VAL A 91 6.59 -5.40 -1.50
N ILE A 92 6.04 -6.37 -0.77
CA ILE A 92 4.70 -6.89 -0.98
C ILE A 92 3.90 -6.70 0.31
N VAL A 93 2.82 -5.93 0.24
CA VAL A 93 1.80 -5.91 1.30
C VAL A 93 1.05 -7.24 1.24
N TYR A 94 0.99 -7.97 2.35
CA TYR A 94 0.36 -9.30 2.40
C TYR A 94 -0.77 -9.40 3.43
N GLY A 95 -1.03 -8.35 4.21
CA GLY A 95 -2.15 -8.33 5.14
C GLY A 95 -2.42 -6.94 5.70
N ILE A 96 -3.69 -6.69 6.03
CA ILE A 96 -4.12 -5.52 6.79
C ILE A 96 -5.18 -5.99 7.79
N ASN A 97 -4.91 -5.87 9.09
CA ASN A 97 -5.78 -6.38 10.15
C ASN A 97 -6.07 -5.30 11.19
N TYR A 98 -7.33 -5.19 11.60
CA TYR A 98 -7.72 -4.38 12.76
C TYR A 98 -6.87 -4.71 13.99
N TRP A 99 -6.49 -3.68 14.74
CA TRP A 99 -5.81 -3.83 16.02
C TRP A 99 -6.60 -3.21 17.18
N ASN A 100 -6.89 -1.91 17.15
CA ASN A 100 -7.49 -1.20 18.26
C ASN A 100 -8.25 0.07 17.83
N GLY A 101 -9.14 0.56 18.68
CA GLY A 101 -9.94 1.77 18.46
C GLY A 101 -11.31 1.47 17.86
N ASP A 102 -11.81 2.37 17.02
CA ASP A 102 -13.01 2.11 16.24
C ASP A 102 -12.73 1.07 15.16
N LYS A 103 -13.67 0.15 14.96
CA LYS A 103 -13.68 -0.72 13.78
C LYS A 103 -14.31 0.02 12.60
N VAL A 104 -13.57 0.96 12.03
CA VAL A 104 -13.95 1.83 10.90
C VAL A 104 -14.09 1.00 9.63
N PHE A 105 -13.14 0.12 9.34
CA PHE A 105 -13.10 -0.68 8.13
C PHE A 105 -13.75 -2.05 8.32
N ASN A 106 -14.41 -2.52 7.26
CA ASN A 106 -14.69 -3.93 7.09
C ASN A 106 -13.38 -4.71 6.90
N THR A 107 -13.45 -6.05 6.97
CA THR A 107 -12.29 -6.91 6.71
C THR A 107 -11.68 -6.61 5.35
N PHE A 108 -10.36 -6.40 5.33
CA PHE A 108 -9.62 -6.20 4.09
C PHE A 108 -9.58 -7.47 3.24
N VAL A 109 -9.70 -7.30 1.93
CA VAL A 109 -9.64 -8.38 0.93
C VAL A 109 -8.46 -8.15 0.01
N SER A 110 -7.63 -9.17 -0.16
CA SER A 110 -6.54 -9.17 -1.15
C SER A 110 -7.12 -9.39 -2.55
N ASN A 111 -6.78 -8.52 -3.49
CA ASN A 111 -7.16 -8.65 -4.89
C ASN A 111 -5.93 -8.71 -5.79
N THR A 112 -6.07 -9.48 -6.87
CA THR A 112 -5.09 -9.52 -7.97
C THR A 112 -5.75 -8.97 -9.23
N ILE A 113 -5.12 -8.00 -9.86
CA ILE A 113 -5.60 -7.34 -11.06
C ILE A 113 -4.63 -7.62 -12.21
N THR A 114 -5.10 -8.31 -13.24
CA THR A 114 -4.33 -8.52 -14.47
C THR A 114 -4.72 -7.50 -15.52
N ARG A 115 -3.74 -6.70 -15.97
CA ARG A 115 -3.88 -5.82 -17.13
C ARG A 115 -3.14 -6.46 -18.30
N ARG A 116 -3.87 -6.85 -19.35
CA ARG A 116 -3.28 -7.47 -20.56
C ARG A 116 -2.38 -6.51 -21.34
N ASN A 117 -2.70 -5.22 -21.27
CA ASN A 117 -2.02 -4.14 -21.97
C ASN A 117 -1.73 -3.02 -20.95
N ALA A 118 -0.82 -3.28 -20.01
CA ALA A 118 -0.26 -2.23 -19.16
C ALA A 118 0.81 -1.47 -19.96
N ALA A 119 0.82 -0.14 -19.83
CA ALA A 119 1.87 0.68 -20.40
C ALA A 119 3.18 0.47 -19.64
N VAL A 120 4.26 0.17 -20.36
CA VAL A 120 5.62 0.06 -19.82
C VAL A 120 6.60 0.87 -20.68
N PRO A 121 7.75 1.31 -20.13
CA PRO A 121 8.76 1.99 -20.92
C PRO A 121 9.20 1.17 -22.13
N ASN A 122 9.35 1.82 -23.28
CA ASN A 122 9.92 1.22 -24.47
C ASN A 122 11.45 1.14 -24.37
N THR A 123 11.97 -0.07 -24.20
CA THR A 123 13.40 -0.34 -24.04
C THR A 123 14.22 -0.06 -25.31
N ASP A 124 13.57 0.02 -26.48
CA ASP A 124 14.22 0.36 -27.75
C ASP A 124 14.31 1.89 -27.97
N SER A 125 13.78 2.69 -27.04
CA SER A 125 13.82 4.14 -27.07
C SER A 125 14.69 4.71 -25.94
N SER A 126 15.51 5.72 -26.28
CA SER A 126 16.40 6.39 -25.33
C SER A 126 15.71 7.06 -24.14
N ASN A 127 14.41 7.38 -24.26
CA ASN A 127 13.64 8.03 -23.20
C ASN A 127 12.43 7.18 -22.74
N GLY A 128 12.35 5.91 -23.19
CA GLY A 128 11.25 5.02 -22.84
C GLY A 128 9.91 5.31 -23.54
N LEU A 129 9.85 6.27 -24.48
CA LEU A 129 8.62 6.67 -25.18
C LEU A 129 8.70 6.43 -26.70
N PRO A 130 7.56 6.18 -27.39
CA PRO A 130 6.24 5.96 -26.83
C PRO A 130 6.17 4.63 -26.06
N ALA A 131 5.31 4.55 -25.03
CA ALA A 131 5.18 3.35 -24.20
C ALA A 131 4.74 2.13 -25.03
N VAL A 132 5.22 0.94 -24.65
CA VAL A 132 4.77 -0.35 -25.20
C VAL A 132 3.76 -1.00 -24.27
N GLN A 133 2.99 -1.95 -24.78
CA GLN A 133 1.94 -2.65 -24.04
C GLN A 133 2.42 -4.04 -23.62
N GLN A 134 2.31 -4.36 -22.33
CA GLN A 134 2.70 -5.65 -21.78
C GLN A 134 1.69 -6.15 -20.74
N SER A 135 1.49 -7.47 -20.67
CA SER A 135 0.67 -8.07 -19.62
C SER A 135 1.37 -7.94 -18.26
N ARG A 136 0.69 -7.35 -17.27
CA ARG A 136 1.19 -7.16 -15.89
C ARG A 136 0.13 -7.48 -14.86
N ASN A 137 0.56 -8.02 -13.73
CA ASN A 137 -0.27 -8.25 -12.55
C ASN A 137 0.04 -7.20 -11.49
N PHE A 138 -1.02 -6.73 -10.84
CA PHE A 138 -0.98 -5.80 -9.72
C PHE A 138 -1.76 -6.41 -8.57
N SER A 139 -1.47 -5.98 -7.34
CA SER A 139 -2.22 -6.40 -6.16
C SER A 139 -2.60 -5.20 -5.31
N ASN A 140 -3.74 -5.31 -4.62
CA ASN A 140 -4.16 -4.35 -3.62
C ASN A 140 -4.95 -5.03 -2.50
N PHE A 141 -5.08 -4.32 -1.37
CA PHE A 141 -5.97 -4.70 -0.27
C PHE A 141 -7.10 -3.69 -0.19
N THR A 142 -8.35 -4.15 -0.31
CA THR A 142 -9.52 -3.27 -0.29
C THR A 142 -10.40 -3.52 0.93
N ALA A 143 -10.97 -2.46 1.49
CA ALA A 143 -11.99 -2.53 2.51
C ALA A 143 -13.03 -1.42 2.31
N GLN A 144 -14.24 -1.64 2.81
CA GLN A 144 -15.27 -0.60 2.87
C GLN A 144 -15.24 0.10 4.22
N VAL A 145 -15.44 1.42 4.23
CA VAL A 145 -15.68 2.23 5.43
C VAL A 145 -17.07 1.87 5.95
N SER A 146 -17.14 1.24 7.12
CA SER A 146 -18.38 0.79 7.76
C SER A 146 -18.95 1.82 8.74
N LYS A 147 -18.11 2.65 9.35
CA LYS A 147 -18.49 3.75 10.24
C LYS A 147 -17.38 4.80 10.31
N SER A 148 -17.72 6.02 10.70
CA SER A 148 -16.73 7.05 11.07
C SER A 148 -16.05 6.69 12.39
N GLY A 149 -14.84 7.20 12.61
CA GLY A 149 -14.06 6.93 13.81
C GLY A 149 -12.56 6.97 13.56
N THR A 150 -11.79 6.53 14.56
CA THR A 150 -10.33 6.36 14.44
C THR A 150 -9.97 4.89 14.65
N GLU A 151 -9.35 4.28 13.64
CA GLU A 151 -8.90 2.89 13.67
C GLU A 151 -7.37 2.82 13.64
N ASN A 152 -6.81 2.02 14.55
CA ASN A 152 -5.43 1.55 14.47
C ASN A 152 -5.49 0.12 13.94
N PHE A 153 -4.65 -0.18 12.96
CA PHE A 153 -4.60 -1.48 12.30
C PHE A 153 -3.16 -1.82 11.99
N TYR A 154 -2.86 -3.10 11.81
CA TYR A 154 -1.56 -3.55 11.35
C TYR A 154 -1.53 -3.62 9.83
N VAL A 155 -0.46 -3.13 9.23
CA VAL A 155 -0.11 -3.42 7.84
C VAL A 155 1.10 -4.34 7.83
N TYR A 156 0.96 -5.47 7.13
CA TYR A 156 1.96 -6.52 7.06
C TYR A 156 2.65 -6.51 5.69
N ILE A 157 3.97 -6.52 5.70
CA ILE A 157 4.80 -6.46 4.50
C ILE A 157 5.89 -7.54 4.48
N ALA A 158 6.14 -8.07 3.30
CA ALA A 158 7.32 -8.88 3.00
C ALA A 158 8.33 -8.00 2.26
N VAL A 159 9.56 -7.94 2.77
CA VAL A 159 10.68 -7.22 2.14
C VAL A 159 11.57 -8.22 1.44
N TYR A 160 11.95 -7.91 0.21
CA TYR A 160 12.91 -8.66 -0.61
C TYR A 160 14.07 -7.74 -0.93
N SER A 161 15.30 -8.25 -0.87
CA SER A 161 16.48 -7.51 -1.33
C SER A 161 17.01 -8.12 -2.62
N LEU A 162 17.61 -7.29 -3.47
CA LEU A 162 18.37 -7.75 -4.62
C LEU A 162 19.58 -8.56 -4.15
N ASN A 163 19.84 -9.68 -4.82
CA ASN A 163 20.99 -10.53 -4.56
C ASN A 163 22.23 -10.00 -5.29
N ASP A 164 23.40 -10.54 -4.93
CA ASP A 164 24.69 -10.16 -5.50
C ASP A 164 24.79 -10.39 -7.03
N ASP A 165 23.89 -11.17 -7.61
CA ASP A 165 23.79 -11.34 -9.06
C ASP A 165 23.22 -10.11 -9.77
N GLY A 166 22.62 -9.17 -9.03
CA GLY A 166 21.96 -7.98 -9.54
C GLY A 166 20.69 -8.28 -10.35
N GLN A 167 20.13 -9.48 -10.22
CA GLN A 167 19.00 -9.96 -11.03
C GLN A 167 17.87 -10.53 -10.18
N THR A 168 18.19 -11.24 -9.09
CA THR A 168 17.21 -11.98 -8.31
C THR A 168 16.91 -11.29 -6.98
N GLN A 169 15.63 -11.14 -6.66
CA GLN A 169 15.19 -10.63 -5.37
C GLN A 169 14.85 -11.81 -4.45
N SER A 170 15.41 -11.86 -3.25
CA SER A 170 15.16 -12.92 -2.27
C SER A 170 14.59 -12.36 -0.97
N LEU A 171 13.68 -13.12 -0.36
CA LEU A 171 12.99 -12.73 0.87
C LEU A 171 14.01 -12.35 1.95
N TYR A 172 13.93 -11.11 2.42
CA TYR A 172 14.73 -10.57 3.50
C TYR A 172 14.07 -10.82 4.86
N GLY A 173 12.75 -10.64 4.94
CA GLY A 173 11.98 -10.87 6.15
C GLY A 173 10.54 -10.38 6.06
N TYR A 174 9.76 -10.74 7.07
CA TYR A 174 8.39 -10.25 7.27
C TYR A 174 8.36 -9.20 8.37
N PHE A 175 7.65 -8.11 8.11
CA PHE A 175 7.57 -6.96 8.97
C PHE A 175 6.14 -6.43 9.06
N TYR A 176 5.87 -5.62 10.08
CA TYR A 176 4.61 -4.90 10.21
C TYR A 176 4.82 -3.55 10.88
N TRP A 177 3.88 -2.64 10.69
CA TRP A 177 3.72 -1.45 11.54
C TRP A 177 2.23 -1.20 11.78
N ASP A 178 1.93 -0.33 12.74
CA ASP A 178 0.59 -0.05 13.27
C ASP A 178 0.12 1.38 12.97
N PRO A 179 -0.17 1.73 11.71
CA PRO A 179 -0.66 3.06 11.39
C PRO A 179 -2.01 3.37 12.04
N GLN A 180 -2.24 4.65 12.27
CA GLN A 180 -3.55 5.19 12.62
C GLN A 180 -4.21 5.86 11.40
N ILE A 181 -5.49 5.53 11.17
CA ILE A 181 -6.36 6.29 10.25
C ILE A 181 -7.58 6.82 11.01
N THR A 182 -7.87 8.10 10.79
CA THR A 182 -9.14 8.71 11.20
C THR A 182 -10.00 8.95 9.97
N VAL A 183 -11.26 8.53 10.05
CA VAL A 183 -12.32 8.78 9.07
C VAL A 183 -13.41 9.62 9.72
N GLY A 184 -13.74 10.78 9.13
CA GLY A 184 -14.72 11.73 9.63
C GLY A 184 -15.66 12.24 8.54
#